data_AF-A0A965E0N0-F1
#
_entry.id   AF-A0A965E0N0-F1
#
_cell.length_a   1.000
_cell.length_b   1.000
_cell.length_c   1.000
_cell.angle_alpha   90.00
_cell.angle_beta   90.00
_cell.angle_gamma   90.00
#
_symmetry.space_group_name_H-M   'P 1'
#
loop_
_entity.id
_entity.type
_entity.pdbx_description
1 polymer ?
#
loop_
_entity_poly.entity_id
_entity_poly.type
_entity_poly.pdbx_seq_one_letter_code
_entity_poly.pdbx_strand_id
1 'polypeptide(L)'
;MGKIRQLTNQIQQAALQSQRSGNGAPPGFRYEKSKVAVEFQGSDKVKVRTIVLPETFDDKGNLKKYSTKELEDLRGKDKSAPGYESALEKLEVGQRVRIITAAVAPTKGVKTKDKDADDELSAEKSRQATLILVTAPADPSVAKGAAPPKKKK
;
A
#
# COMPACT_ATOMS: atom_id res chain seq x y z
N MET A 1 -37.91 -41.39 -10.93
CA MET A 1 -37.18 -40.35 -11.69
C MET A 1 -37.32 -38.90 -11.16
N GLY A 2 -38.05 -38.61 -10.07
CA GLY A 2 -38.26 -37.22 -9.61
C GLY A 2 -37.07 -36.56 -8.87
N LYS A 3 -36.20 -37.34 -8.23
CA LYS A 3 -35.09 -36.82 -7.41
C LYS A 3 -33.99 -36.13 -8.23
N ILE A 4 -33.73 -36.62 -9.45
CA ILE A 4 -32.73 -36.03 -10.35
C ILE A 4 -33.14 -34.62 -10.79
N ARG A 5 -34.45 -34.38 -10.99
CA ARG A 5 -35.00 -33.07 -11.36
C ARG A 5 -34.95 -32.07 -10.21
N GLN A 6 -35.13 -32.53 -8.97
CA GLN A 6 -34.98 -31.69 -7.78
C GLN A 6 -33.51 -31.28 -7.57
N LEU A 7 -32.58 -32.20 -7.79
CA LEU A 7 -31.15 -31.95 -7.60
C LEU A 7 -30.60 -30.97 -8.67
N THR A 8 -31.06 -31.09 -9.91
CA THR A 8 -30.71 -30.12 -10.98
C THR A 8 -31.25 -28.72 -10.69
N ASN A 9 -32.50 -28.60 -10.21
CA ASN A 9 -33.08 -27.32 -9.82
C ASN A 9 -32.35 -26.68 -8.62
N GLN A 10 -31.91 -27.49 -7.65
CA GLN A 10 -31.17 -26.99 -6.48
C GLN A 10 -29.76 -26.51 -6.85
N ILE A 11 -29.06 -27.22 -7.73
CA ILE A 11 -27.73 -26.83 -8.22
C ILE A 11 -27.81 -25.51 -9.01
N GLN A 12 -28.85 -25.35 -9.85
CA GLN A 12 -29.06 -24.08 -10.57
C GLN A 12 -29.28 -22.89 -9.63
N GLN A 13 -30.05 -23.08 -8.55
CA GLN A 13 -30.26 -22.02 -7.56
C GLN A 13 -29.00 -21.70 -6.74
N ALA A 14 -28.23 -22.73 -6.36
CA ALA A 14 -26.97 -22.54 -5.64
C ALA A 14 -25.92 -21.83 -6.51
N ALA A 15 -25.85 -22.15 -7.81
CA ALA A 15 -24.99 -21.45 -8.77
C ALA A 15 -25.38 -19.98 -8.95
N LEU A 16 -26.68 -19.66 -8.92
CA LEU A 16 -27.15 -18.28 -9.01
C LEU A 16 -26.85 -17.47 -7.72
N GLN A 17 -26.87 -18.11 -6.55
CA GLN A 17 -26.50 -17.48 -5.29
C GLN A 17 -24.99 -17.24 -5.17
N SER A 18 -24.15 -18.17 -5.64
CA SER A 18 -22.70 -17.97 -5.64
C SER A 18 -22.25 -16.90 -6.65
N GLN A 19 -22.97 -16.75 -7.78
CA GLN A 19 -22.74 -15.64 -8.71
C GLN A 19 -23.15 -14.28 -8.14
N ARG A 20 -24.20 -14.22 -7.31
CA ARG A 20 -24.61 -12.99 -6.60
C ARG A 20 -23.71 -12.65 -5.41
N SER A 21 -23.01 -13.63 -4.85
CA SER A 21 -22.02 -13.43 -3.78
C SER A 21 -20.64 -12.98 -4.31
N GLY A 22 -20.49 -12.83 -5.63
CA GLY A 22 -19.29 -12.31 -6.26
C GLY A 22 -19.22 -10.78 -6.18
N ASN A 23 -18.43 -10.25 -5.24
CA ASN A 23 -17.86 -8.90 -5.25
C ASN A 23 -18.81 -7.68 -5.19
N GLY A 24 -20.07 -7.84 -4.75
CA GLY A 24 -20.99 -6.73 -4.52
C GLY A 24 -21.02 -6.25 -3.06
N ALA A 25 -21.25 -4.95 -2.83
CA ALA A 25 -21.58 -4.43 -1.51
C ALA A 25 -22.83 -5.15 -0.96
N PRO A 26 -22.92 -5.42 0.35
CA PRO A 26 -24.15 -5.94 0.93
C PRO A 26 -25.34 -5.01 0.62
N PRO A 27 -26.56 -5.55 0.42
CA PRO A 27 -27.73 -4.73 0.15
C PRO A 27 -27.91 -3.68 1.26
N GLY A 28 -28.01 -2.40 0.87
CA GLY A 28 -28.11 -1.26 1.78
C GLY A 28 -26.80 -0.49 2.01
N PHE A 29 -25.65 -0.97 1.53
CA PHE A 29 -24.37 -0.26 1.64
C PHE A 29 -23.94 0.30 0.28
N ARG A 30 -23.52 1.57 0.26
CA ARG A 30 -22.88 2.22 -0.89
C ARG A 30 -21.42 2.47 -0.54
N TYR A 31 -20.50 1.93 -1.33
CA TYR A 31 -19.09 2.32 -1.22
C TYR A 31 -18.92 3.73 -1.80
N GLU A 32 -18.39 4.63 -0.98
CA GLU A 32 -17.93 5.95 -1.43
C GLU A 32 -16.41 5.98 -1.33
N LYS A 33 -15.75 6.34 -2.44
CA LYS A 33 -14.29 6.50 -2.46
C LYS A 33 -13.98 7.91 -1.98
N SER A 34 -13.58 8.05 -0.72
CA SER A 34 -12.99 9.30 -0.22
C SER A 34 -11.48 9.29 -0.38
N LYS A 35 -10.90 10.44 -0.70
CA LYS A 35 -9.46 10.69 -0.67
C LYS A 35 -9.18 11.59 0.52
N VAL A 36 -8.38 11.12 1.46
CA VAL A 36 -7.95 11.91 2.62
C VAL A 36 -6.48 12.23 2.44
N ALA A 37 -6.12 13.50 2.61
CA ALA A 37 -4.73 13.90 2.70
C ALA A 37 -4.21 13.49 4.08
N VAL A 38 -3.21 12.61 4.11
CA VAL A 38 -2.56 12.15 5.33
C VAL A 38 -1.08 12.48 5.22
N GLU A 39 -0.57 13.24 6.16
CA GLU A 39 0.84 13.59 6.24
C GLU A 39 1.58 12.59 7.14
N PHE A 40 2.68 12.05 6.61
CA PHE A 40 3.60 11.19 7.35
C PHE A 40 4.95 11.88 7.45
N GLN A 41 5.56 11.82 8.63
CA GLN A 41 6.93 12.26 8.81
C GLN A 41 7.86 11.06 8.69
N GLY A 42 8.95 11.22 7.95
CA GLY A 42 10.00 10.21 7.95
C GLY A 42 10.74 10.24 9.28
N SER A 43 10.85 9.10 9.97
CA SER A 43 11.81 8.98 11.06
C SER A 43 13.25 9.08 10.54
N ASP A 44 14.20 9.49 11.38
CA ASP A 44 15.63 9.62 11.01
C ASP A 44 16.26 8.32 10.46
N LYS A 45 15.60 7.18 10.68
CA LYS A 45 16.02 5.84 10.23
C LYS A 45 15.03 5.21 9.24
N VAL A 46 14.31 6.02 8.45
CA VAL A 46 13.45 5.51 7.39
C VAL A 46 14.24 4.67 6.41
N LYS A 47 13.74 3.45 6.17
CA LYS A 47 14.21 2.59 5.08
C LYS A 47 13.23 2.72 3.91
N VAL A 48 13.73 3.03 2.72
CA VAL A 48 12.94 3.01 1.49
C VAL A 48 13.29 1.76 0.69
N ARG A 49 12.28 1.03 0.25
CA ARG A 49 12.44 -0.19 -0.56
C ARG A 49 11.50 -0.19 -1.74
N THR A 50 11.89 -0.86 -2.81
CA THR A 50 11.04 -1.03 -3.99
C THR A 50 10.88 -2.51 -4.32
N ILE A 51 9.67 -2.94 -4.68
CA ILE A 51 9.45 -4.28 -5.24
C ILE A 51 9.72 -4.27 -6.75
N VAL A 52 9.47 -3.13 -7.39
CA VAL A 52 9.55 -2.97 -8.84
C VAL A 52 10.92 -2.39 -9.17
N LEU A 53 11.75 -3.17 -9.87
CA LEU A 53 12.97 -2.65 -10.47
C LEU A 53 12.65 -1.97 -11.80
N PRO A 54 13.33 -0.87 -12.14
CA PRO A 54 13.27 -0.31 -13.48
C PRO A 54 13.84 -1.31 -14.49
N GLU A 55 13.15 -1.46 -15.61
CA GLU A 55 13.64 -2.20 -16.77
C GLU A 55 14.75 -1.35 -17.42
N THR A 56 15.99 -1.82 -17.32
CA THR A 56 17.13 -1.18 -17.98
C THR A 56 17.42 -1.90 -19.28
N PHE A 57 17.90 -1.18 -20.29
CA PHE A 57 18.32 -1.78 -21.56
C PHE A 57 19.85 -1.94 -21.56
N ASP A 58 20.34 -3.04 -22.11
CA ASP A 58 21.78 -3.22 -22.35
C ASP A 58 22.25 -2.39 -23.56
N ASP A 59 23.56 -2.31 -23.78
CA ASP A 59 24.17 -1.58 -24.92
C ASP A 59 23.72 -2.11 -26.30
N LYS A 60 23.01 -3.24 -26.33
CA LYS A 60 22.47 -3.88 -27.53
C LYS A 60 20.95 -3.70 -27.66
N GLY A 61 20.33 -2.91 -26.79
CA GLY A 61 18.90 -2.61 -26.81
C GLY A 61 17.99 -3.72 -26.30
N ASN A 62 18.53 -4.74 -25.62
CA ASN A 62 17.72 -5.80 -24.99
C ASN A 62 17.37 -5.42 -23.56
N LEU A 63 16.22 -5.90 -23.06
CA LEU A 63 15.91 -5.82 -21.64
C LEU A 63 17.01 -6.53 -20.84
N LYS A 64 17.69 -5.75 -19.99
CA LYS A 64 18.67 -6.24 -19.03
C LYS A 64 17.94 -7.12 -18.02
N LYS A 65 18.15 -8.44 -18.13
CA LYS A 65 17.76 -9.37 -17.07
C LYS A 65 18.80 -9.28 -15.97
N TYR A 66 18.40 -8.74 -14.82
CA TYR A 66 19.25 -8.74 -13.64
C TYR A 66 19.65 -10.17 -13.30
N SER A 67 20.96 -10.41 -13.22
CA SER A 67 21.48 -11.68 -12.76
C SER A 67 21.15 -11.89 -11.28
N THR A 68 21.18 -13.14 -10.81
CA THR A 68 20.90 -13.44 -9.39
C THR A 68 21.82 -12.69 -8.44
N LYS A 69 23.09 -12.46 -8.83
CA LYS A 69 24.05 -11.68 -8.07
C LYS A 69 23.67 -10.20 -7.96
N GLU A 70 23.27 -9.59 -9.08
CA GLU A 70 22.80 -8.20 -9.09
C GLU A 70 21.51 -8.03 -8.28
N LEU A 71 20.59 -8.99 -8.33
CA LEU A 71 19.36 -8.95 -7.52
C LEU A 71 19.65 -9.08 -6.02
N GLU A 72 20.67 -9.85 -5.63
CA GLU A 72 21.11 -9.95 -4.23
C GLU A 72 21.78 -8.67 -3.75
N ASP A 73 22.64 -8.06 -4.58
CA ASP A 73 23.27 -6.77 -4.28
C ASP A 73 22.22 -5.66 -4.15
N LEU A 74 21.22 -5.65 -5.03
CA LEU A 74 20.09 -4.72 -4.98
C LEU A 74 19.18 -4.96 -3.77
N ARG A 75 19.15 -6.17 -3.21
CA ARG A 75 18.37 -6.47 -2.00
C ARG A 75 18.98 -5.80 -0.75
N GLY A 76 20.26 -5.44 -0.82
CA GLY A 76 20.95 -4.66 0.19
C GLY A 76 21.29 -5.44 1.46
N LYS A 77 21.66 -4.71 2.51
CA LYS A 77 22.16 -5.28 3.78
C LYS A 77 21.10 -6.11 4.53
N ASP A 78 19.84 -5.69 4.53
CA ASP A 78 18.77 -6.51 5.14
C ASP A 78 18.07 -7.38 4.10
N LYS A 79 18.57 -8.61 3.94
CA LYS A 79 17.99 -9.65 3.06
C LYS A 79 16.61 -10.15 3.52
N SER A 80 16.24 -9.89 4.77
CA SER A 80 14.97 -10.33 5.36
C SER A 80 13.79 -9.38 5.09
N ALA A 81 14.04 -8.13 4.72
CA ALA A 81 12.97 -7.18 4.45
C ALA A 81 12.52 -7.26 2.98
N PRO A 82 11.22 -7.05 2.70
CA PRO A 82 10.67 -7.22 1.36
C PRO A 82 11.18 -6.12 0.41
N GLY A 83 11.46 -6.52 -0.84
CA GLY A 83 11.93 -5.63 -1.90
C GLY A 83 13.43 -5.37 -1.90
N TYR A 84 13.83 -4.47 -2.79
CA TYR A 84 15.19 -4.01 -3.05
C TYR A 84 15.44 -2.68 -2.35
N GLU A 85 16.68 -2.43 -1.94
CA GLU A 85 17.10 -1.18 -1.31
C GLU A 85 16.92 -0.01 -2.30
N SER A 86 16.28 1.06 -1.83
CA SER A 86 16.01 2.25 -2.63
C SER A 86 16.30 3.50 -1.81
N ALA A 87 16.46 4.64 -2.48
CA ALA A 87 16.69 5.93 -1.86
C ALA A 87 15.39 6.75 -1.74
N LEU A 88 15.34 7.65 -0.76
CA LEU A 88 14.25 8.64 -0.64
C LEU A 88 14.09 9.48 -1.92
N GLU A 89 15.17 9.75 -2.64
CA GLU A 89 15.18 10.50 -3.90
C GLU A 89 14.43 9.81 -5.05
N LYS A 90 14.21 8.50 -4.96
CA LYS A 90 13.47 7.72 -5.96
C LYS A 90 11.97 7.67 -5.70
N LEU A 91 11.49 8.31 -4.63
CA LEU A 91 10.06 8.48 -4.38
C LEU A 91 9.51 9.58 -5.28
N GLU A 92 8.56 9.21 -6.12
CA GLU A 92 7.92 10.11 -7.08
C GLU A 92 6.42 10.21 -6.81
N VAL A 93 5.85 11.37 -7.14
CA VAL A 93 4.41 11.59 -7.03
C VAL A 93 3.68 10.65 -7.98
N GLY A 94 2.70 9.92 -7.45
CA GLY A 94 1.90 8.95 -8.21
C GLY A 94 2.32 7.50 -8.03
N GLN A 95 3.41 7.21 -7.32
CA GLN A 95 3.75 5.86 -6.92
C GLN A 95 2.76 5.29 -5.89
N ARG A 96 2.50 3.98 -5.95
CA ARG A 96 1.79 3.29 -4.86
C ARG A 96 2.80 2.78 -3.86
N VAL A 97 2.66 3.22 -2.62
CA VAL A 97 3.55 2.84 -1.52
C VAL A 97 2.77 2.16 -0.40
N ARG A 98 3.40 1.17 0.21
CA ARG A 98 2.97 0.58 1.49
C ARG A 98 3.86 1.16 2.58
N ILE A 99 3.26 1.96 3.46
CA ILE A 99 3.94 2.57 4.61
C ILE A 99 3.76 1.64 5.80
N ILE A 100 4.87 1.34 6.47
CA ILE A 100 4.87 0.69 7.78
C ILE A 100 5.34 1.74 8.80
N THR A 101 4.47 2.07 9.74
CA THR A 101 4.74 2.99 10.84
C THR A 101 5.24 2.24 12.07
N ALA A 102 5.91 2.94 12.98
CA ALA A 102 6.26 2.38 14.27
C ALA A 102 4.97 2.14 15.10
N ALA A 103 4.80 0.94 15.65
CA ALA A 103 3.72 0.68 16.59
C ALA A 103 4.00 1.50 17.86
N VAL A 104 3.18 2.50 18.13
CA VAL A 104 3.11 3.10 19.46
C VAL A 104 2.50 2.04 20.35
N ALA A 105 3.30 1.44 21.23
CA ALA A 105 2.78 0.51 22.21
C ALA A 105 1.74 1.26 23.06
N PRO A 106 0.47 0.79 23.16
CA PRO A 106 -0.46 1.41 24.08
C PRO A 106 0.11 1.20 25.48
N THR A 107 0.44 2.30 26.15
CA THR A 107 0.89 2.30 27.54
C THR A 107 -0.25 1.73 28.38
N LYS A 108 -0.20 0.42 28.67
CA LYS A 108 -1.15 -0.23 29.56
C LYS A 108 -0.93 0.31 30.97
N GLY A 109 -1.75 1.28 31.35
CA GLY A 109 -2.08 1.58 32.72
C GLY A 109 -1.13 2.53 33.44
N VAL A 110 -1.31 3.83 33.23
CA VAL A 110 -1.12 4.81 34.31
C VAL A 110 -2.32 5.74 34.32
N LYS A 111 -3.16 5.64 35.37
CA LYS A 111 -4.14 6.68 35.69
C LYS A 111 -3.37 7.86 36.26
N THR A 112 -2.84 8.71 35.39
CA THR A 112 -2.35 10.05 35.74
C THR A 112 -3.13 11.10 34.98
N LYS A 113 -3.23 12.28 35.58
CA LYS A 113 -4.27 13.29 35.39
C LYS A 113 -4.13 14.13 34.11
N ASP A 114 -3.23 13.75 33.21
CA ASP A 114 -2.90 14.47 31.97
C ASP A 114 -3.01 13.53 30.77
N LYS A 115 -4.24 13.25 30.33
CA LYS A 115 -4.50 12.37 29.17
C LYS A 115 -4.26 13.06 27.83
N ASP A 116 -4.48 14.37 27.75
CA ASP A 116 -4.43 15.09 26.47
C ASP A 116 -3.01 15.16 25.88
N ALA A 117 -1.98 15.30 26.72
CA ALA A 117 -0.59 15.36 26.24
C ALA A 117 -0.04 14.01 25.73
N ASP A 118 -0.49 12.89 26.30
CA ASP A 118 0.00 11.55 25.92
C ASP A 118 -0.65 11.04 24.62
N ASP A 119 -1.91 11.42 24.37
CA ASP A 119 -2.62 11.10 23.12
C ASP A 119 -2.06 11.88 21.92
N GLU A 120 -1.67 13.16 22.08
CA GLU A 120 -1.02 13.92 21.00
C GLU A 120 0.36 13.34 20.62
N LEU A 121 1.20 13.04 21.62
CA LEU A 121 2.51 12.41 21.40
C LEU A 121 2.41 11.03 20.75
N SER A 122 1.36 10.28 21.09
CA SER A 122 1.08 8.97 20.50
C SER A 122 0.56 9.09 19.06
N ALA A 123 -0.31 10.05 18.79
CA ALA A 123 -0.77 10.34 17.43
C ALA A 123 0.39 10.79 16.53
N GLU A 124 1.30 11.60 17.04
CA GLU A 124 2.46 12.11 16.31
C GLU A 124 3.47 11.00 15.99
N LYS A 125 3.77 10.13 16.97
CA LYS A 125 4.61 8.93 16.76
C LYS A 125 3.96 7.91 15.81
N SER A 126 2.63 7.78 15.82
CA SER A 126 1.93 6.87 14.91
C SER A 126 2.03 7.28 13.43
N ARG A 127 2.33 8.56 13.16
CA ARG A 127 2.56 9.13 11.82
C ARG A 127 4.02 9.12 11.39
N GLN A 128 4.91 8.52 12.19
CA GLN A 128 6.30 8.31 11.81
C GLN A 128 6.41 7.05 10.94
N ALA A 129 6.78 7.24 9.68
CA ALA A 129 7.11 6.14 8.79
C ALA A 129 8.46 5.53 9.20
N THR A 130 8.53 4.20 9.23
CA THR A 130 9.76 3.44 9.50
C THR A 130 10.22 2.70 8.24
N LEU A 131 9.27 2.17 7.46
CA LEU A 131 9.55 1.54 6.17
C LEU A 131 8.56 2.04 5.12
N ILE A 132 9.08 2.47 3.97
CA ILE A 132 8.28 2.81 2.80
C ILE A 132 8.60 1.79 1.71
N LEU A 133 7.61 0.99 1.31
CA LEU A 133 7.74 -0.03 0.28
C LEU A 133 6.98 0.37 -0.97
N VAL A 134 7.68 0.71 -2.05
CA VAL A 134 7.09 1.01 -3.36
C VAL A 134 6.60 -0.29 -4.00
N THR A 135 5.29 -0.38 -4.22
CA THR A 135 4.62 -1.57 -4.77
C THR A 135 4.24 -1.43 -6.24
N ALA A 136 4.10 -0.19 -6.73
CA ALA A 136 3.87 0.08 -8.16
C ALA A 136 4.56 1.38 -8.58
N PRO A 137 5.07 1.46 -9.83
CA PRO A 137 5.65 2.67 -10.38
C PRO A 137 4.59 3.78 -10.50
N ALA A 138 5.04 5.02 -10.72
CA ALA A 138 4.13 6.14 -10.91
C ALA A 138 3.30 5.94 -12.18
N ASP A 139 1.97 5.89 -12.03
CA ASP A 139 1.06 5.89 -13.18
C ASP A 139 1.18 7.25 -13.89
N PRO A 140 1.54 7.32 -15.19
CA PRO A 140 1.76 8.59 -15.91
C PRO A 140 0.48 9.45 -16.02
N SER A 141 -0.69 8.90 -15.68
CA SER A 141 -1.96 9.61 -15.63
C SER A 141 -2.14 10.50 -14.39
N VAL A 142 -1.37 10.27 -13.32
CA VAL A 142 -1.46 11.05 -12.08
C VAL A 142 -0.58 12.31 -12.13
N ALA A 143 0.52 12.28 -12.89
CA ALA A 143 1.46 13.39 -13.01
C ALA A 143 0.90 14.66 -13.67
N LYS A 144 -0.25 14.59 -14.38
CA LYS A 144 -0.89 15.75 -15.03
C LYS A 144 -1.99 16.44 -14.19
N GLY A 145 -2.24 16.01 -12.95
CA GLY A 145 -3.44 16.38 -12.21
C GLY A 145 -3.33 17.42 -11.10
N ALA A 146 -2.13 17.89 -10.73
CA ALA A 146 -1.98 18.77 -9.56
C ALA A 146 -1.19 20.05 -9.91
N ALA A 147 -1.80 20.93 -10.69
CA ALA A 147 -1.45 22.34 -10.61
C ALA A 147 -1.88 22.84 -9.22
N PRO A 148 -0.99 23.47 -8.43
CA PRO A 148 -1.38 24.05 -7.14
C PRO A 148 -2.49 25.08 -7.37
N PRO A 149 -3.53 25.15 -6.51
CA PRO A 149 -4.59 26.14 -6.68
C PRO A 149 -3.96 27.52 -6.60
N LYS A 150 -3.99 28.25 -7.73
CA LYS A 150 -3.59 29.66 -7.78
C LYS A 150 -4.45 30.42 -6.78
N LYS A 151 -3.85 30.85 -5.67
CA LYS A 151 -4.48 31.79 -4.74
C LYS A 151 -4.88 33.02 -5.54
N LYS A 152 -6.19 33.25 -5.72
CA LYS A 152 -6.69 34.54 -6.20
C LYS A 152 -6.40 35.55 -5.09
N LYS A 153 -5.54 36.52 -5.41
CA LYS A 153 -5.47 37.80 -4.69
C LYS A 153 -6.66 38.65 -5.11
#